data_AF-N2IS92-F1
#
_entry.id   AF-N2IS92-F1
#
_cell.length_a   1.000
_cell.length_b   1.000
_cell.length_c   1.000
_cell.angle_alpha   90.00
_cell.angle_beta   90.00
_cell.angle_gamma   90.00
#
_symmetry.space_group_name_H-M   'P 1'
#
loop_
_entity.id
_entity.type
_entity.pdbx_description
1 polymer ?
#
loop_
_entity_poly.entity_id
_entity_poly.type
_entity_poly.pdbx_seq_one_letter_code
_entity_poly.pdbx_strand_id
1 'polypeptide(L)'
;MSSFNNYESGFANVSCKDTADLNCDVWSYLYRSAMDGCAETRKEFKIQAKEYSWLAQLAQQNIRLLADPVVLHFTCSHAITDFKKVLPVASPQPSATLNEFQDLAYRFWLSVKLCSHRQSIGVTRIRYGVKKEHIEYVRKLSDAQIRHLVAHTTAGKLELRFDSQLINGIGRADLSKEALSRIQLQCFNSSLEI
;
A
#
# COMPACT_ATOMS: atom_id res chain seq x y z
N MET A 1 14.79 -26.48 -17.19
CA MET A 1 15.10 -25.63 -16.01
C MET A 1 16.14 -24.60 -16.43
N SER A 2 15.78 -23.33 -16.73
CA SER A 2 16.75 -22.21 -16.89
C SER A 2 16.07 -20.87 -17.22
N SER A 3 14.99 -20.49 -16.53
CA SER A 3 14.38 -19.16 -16.67
C SER A 3 14.01 -18.50 -15.34
N PHE A 4 14.22 -19.18 -14.22
CA PHE A 4 13.86 -18.71 -12.87
C PHE A 4 14.84 -17.69 -12.29
N ASN A 5 16.14 -17.75 -12.63
CA ASN A 5 17.16 -16.90 -12.00
C ASN A 5 17.23 -15.45 -12.52
N ASN A 6 16.52 -15.12 -13.61
CA ASN A 6 16.55 -13.77 -14.18
C ASN A 6 15.48 -12.82 -13.62
N TYR A 7 14.46 -13.35 -12.93
CA TYR A 7 13.46 -12.49 -12.27
C TYR A 7 13.93 -12.00 -10.89
N GLU A 8 14.71 -12.80 -10.16
CA GLU A 8 15.25 -12.42 -8.84
C GLU A 8 16.22 -11.23 -8.90
N SER A 9 17.03 -11.14 -9.96
CA SER A 9 18.04 -10.07 -10.12
C SER A 9 17.43 -8.72 -10.53
N GLY A 10 16.22 -8.70 -11.08
CA GLY A 10 15.55 -7.48 -11.55
C GLY A 10 14.82 -6.68 -10.45
N PHE A 11 14.36 -7.34 -9.38
CA PHE A 11 13.65 -6.67 -8.27
C PHE A 11 14.59 -6.02 -7.25
N ALA A 12 15.79 -6.60 -7.06
CA ALA A 12 16.73 -6.19 -6.02
C ALA A 12 17.40 -4.81 -6.25
N ASN A 13 17.49 -4.36 -7.50
CA ASN A 13 18.30 -3.17 -7.86
C ASN A 13 17.53 -1.84 -7.96
N VAL A 14 16.24 -1.80 -7.64
CA VAL A 14 15.48 -0.54 -7.60
C VAL A 14 14.94 -0.30 -6.19
N SER A 15 15.85 0.13 -5.31
CA SER A 15 15.49 0.91 -4.12
C SER A 15 14.57 2.04 -4.58
N CYS A 16 13.30 1.94 -4.20
CA CYS A 16 12.33 2.99 -4.46
C CYS A 16 12.04 3.60 -3.11
N LYS A 17 12.91 4.54 -2.73
CA LYS A 17 12.74 5.38 -1.54
C LYS A 17 11.29 5.81 -1.35
N ASP A 18 10.61 6.18 -2.45
CA ASP A 18 9.19 6.53 -2.49
C ASP A 18 8.25 5.45 -1.90
N THR A 19 8.52 4.16 -2.13
CA THR A 19 7.76 3.03 -1.55
C THR A 19 8.03 2.89 -0.06
N ALA A 20 9.30 2.96 0.35
CA ALA A 20 9.70 2.87 1.75
C ALA A 20 9.10 4.03 2.58
N ASP A 21 9.20 5.26 2.06
CA ASP A 21 8.69 6.48 2.68
C ASP A 21 7.16 6.40 2.82
N LEU A 22 6.45 5.98 1.76
CA LEU A 22 5.00 5.79 1.83
C LEU A 22 4.61 4.70 2.84
N ASN A 23 5.31 3.58 2.87
CA ASN A 23 5.05 2.49 3.83
C ASN A 23 5.22 3.00 5.26
N CYS A 24 6.31 3.74 5.52
CA CYS A 24 6.59 4.37 6.80
C CYS A 24 5.51 5.37 7.22
N ASP A 25 5.03 6.20 6.28
CA ASP A 25 4.00 7.20 6.57
C ASP A 25 2.66 6.55 6.94
N VAL A 26 2.26 5.49 6.22
CA VAL A 26 1.03 4.76 6.54
C VAL A 26 1.14 4.04 7.89
N TRP A 27 2.29 3.42 8.19
CA TRP A 27 2.53 2.84 9.51
C TRP A 27 2.56 3.87 10.63
N SER A 28 3.12 5.05 10.37
CA SER A 28 3.15 6.16 11.34
C SER A 28 1.76 6.75 11.58
N TYR A 29 0.91 6.80 10.56
CA TYR A 29 -0.50 7.15 10.70
C TYR A 29 -1.24 6.13 11.57
N LEU A 30 -1.11 4.84 11.26
CA LEU A 30 -1.70 3.76 12.03
C LEU A 30 -1.26 3.76 13.49
N TYR A 31 0.04 3.99 13.75
CA TYR A 31 0.58 4.08 15.10
C TYR A 31 -0.08 5.21 15.90
N ARG A 32 -0.18 6.42 15.33
CA ARG A 32 -0.85 7.55 15.98
C ARG A 32 -2.33 7.25 16.25
N SER A 33 -3.04 6.74 15.25
CA SER A 33 -4.45 6.35 15.42
C SER A 33 -4.64 5.24 16.47
N ALA A 34 -3.67 4.34 16.62
CA ALA A 34 -3.69 3.30 17.64
C ALA A 34 -3.45 3.86 19.04
N MET A 35 -2.51 4.80 19.19
CA MET A 35 -2.29 5.54 20.43
C MET A 35 -3.54 6.31 20.89
N ASP A 36 -4.28 6.88 19.93
CA ASP A 36 -5.52 7.61 20.18
C ASP A 36 -6.74 6.69 20.37
N GLY A 37 -6.58 5.37 20.22
CA GLY A 37 -7.66 4.40 20.36
C GLY A 37 -8.74 4.45 19.26
N CYS A 38 -8.43 5.02 18.09
CA CYS A 38 -9.41 5.20 17.01
C CYS A 38 -9.86 3.86 16.41
N ALA A 39 -11.11 3.46 16.70
CA ALA A 39 -11.67 2.20 16.26
C ALA A 39 -12.03 2.20 14.77
N GLU A 40 -12.31 3.37 14.20
CA GLU A 40 -12.63 3.58 12.79
C GLU A 40 -11.41 3.24 11.93
N THR A 41 -10.25 3.84 12.21
CA THR A 41 -9.00 3.55 11.49
C THR A 41 -8.68 2.06 11.51
N ARG A 42 -8.82 1.42 12.67
CA ARG A 42 -8.63 -0.04 12.79
C ARG A 42 -9.52 -0.83 11.83
N LYS A 43 -10.81 -0.49 11.75
CA LYS A 43 -11.79 -1.16 10.88
C LYS A 43 -11.48 -0.90 9.41
N GLU A 44 -11.13 0.33 9.05
CA GLU A 44 -10.79 0.70 7.67
C GLU A 44 -9.57 -0.05 7.16
N PHE A 45 -8.54 -0.21 7.99
CA PHE A 45 -7.35 -0.98 7.63
C PHE A 45 -7.50 -2.50 7.80
N LYS A 46 -8.67 -2.98 8.28
CA LYS A 46 -8.96 -4.39 8.58
C LYS A 46 -7.98 -5.04 9.57
N ILE A 47 -7.52 -4.28 10.56
CA ILE A 47 -6.57 -4.78 11.56
C ILE A 47 -7.32 -5.38 12.76
N GLN A 48 -6.89 -6.55 13.22
CA GLN A 48 -7.44 -7.18 14.41
C GLN A 48 -7.18 -6.33 15.67
N ALA A 49 -8.10 -6.38 16.64
CA ALA A 49 -8.04 -5.52 17.83
C ALA A 49 -6.77 -5.72 18.66
N LYS A 50 -6.34 -6.97 18.83
CA LYS A 50 -5.14 -7.33 19.59
C LYS A 50 -3.89 -6.72 18.95
N GLU A 51 -3.73 -6.86 17.65
CA GLU A 51 -2.61 -6.36 16.86
C GLU A 51 -2.59 -4.83 16.84
N TYR A 52 -3.76 -4.19 16.76
CA TYR A 52 -3.88 -2.73 16.83
C TYR A 52 -3.49 -2.19 18.21
N SER A 53 -3.90 -2.86 19.29
CA SER A 53 -3.44 -2.53 20.64
C SER A 53 -1.94 -2.76 20.82
N TRP A 54 -1.38 -3.80 20.20
CA TRP A 54 0.07 -4.03 20.21
C TRP A 54 0.83 -2.92 19.49
N LEU A 55 0.32 -2.43 18.36
CA LEU A 55 0.90 -1.31 17.61
C LEU A 55 1.06 -0.06 18.49
N ALA A 56 0.06 0.25 19.32
CA ALA A 56 0.12 1.36 20.28
C ALA A 56 1.17 1.17 21.39
N GLN A 57 1.60 -0.06 21.65
CA GLN A 57 2.61 -0.36 22.68
C GLN A 57 4.05 -0.34 22.14
N LEU A 58 4.23 -0.25 20.82
CA LEU A 58 5.56 -0.20 20.22
C LEU A 58 6.25 1.12 20.51
N ALA A 59 7.56 1.08 20.71
CA ALA A 59 8.37 2.29 20.70
C ALA A 59 8.31 2.95 19.31
N GLN A 60 8.09 4.26 19.26
CA GLN A 60 7.95 5.01 17.99
C GLN A 60 9.11 4.77 17.01
N GLN A 61 10.33 4.62 17.51
CA GLN A 61 11.52 4.33 16.70
C GLN A 61 11.43 2.99 15.93
N ASN A 62 10.65 2.03 16.43
CA ASN A 62 10.47 0.72 15.80
C ASN A 62 9.44 0.77 14.66
N ILE A 63 8.64 1.82 14.55
CA ILE A 63 7.64 1.97 13.47
C ILE A 63 8.31 2.05 12.11
N ARG A 64 9.50 2.66 12.00
CA ARG A 64 10.25 2.71 10.74
C ARG A 64 10.73 1.33 10.29
N LEU A 65 10.96 0.40 11.24
CA LEU A 65 11.35 -0.98 10.94
C LEU A 65 10.19 -1.80 10.34
N LEU A 66 8.97 -1.26 10.38
CA LEU A 66 7.79 -1.83 9.73
C LEU A 66 7.79 -1.64 8.22
N ALA A 67 8.52 -0.64 7.73
CA ALA A 67 8.47 -0.26 6.33
C ALA A 67 9.39 -1.17 5.52
N ASP A 68 8.80 -2.08 4.73
CA ASP A 68 9.54 -2.78 3.69
C ASP A 68 9.82 -1.80 2.52
N PRO A 69 11.08 -1.72 2.03
CA PRO A 69 11.47 -0.77 1.00
C PRO A 69 11.14 -1.22 -0.43
N VAL A 70 10.74 -2.48 -0.61
CA VAL A 70 10.51 -3.12 -1.91
C VAL A 70 9.01 -3.30 -2.18
N VAL A 71 8.24 -3.62 -1.15
CA VAL A 71 6.81 -3.93 -1.21
C VAL A 71 6.03 -3.06 -0.22
N LEU A 72 4.91 -2.50 -0.67
CA LEU A 72 3.99 -1.82 0.21
C LEU A 72 3.09 -2.82 0.95
N HIS A 73 2.99 -2.64 2.28
CA HIS A 73 2.15 -3.49 3.14
C HIS A 73 0.65 -3.22 3.03
N PHE A 74 0.32 -2.12 2.38
CA PHE A 74 -1.04 -1.63 2.22
C PHE A 74 -1.45 -1.67 0.77
N THR A 75 -2.73 -1.91 0.55
CA THR A 75 -3.32 -1.92 -0.78
C THR A 75 -4.72 -1.32 -0.75
N CYS A 76 -5.37 -1.34 -1.90
CA CYS A 76 -6.69 -0.78 -2.11
C CYS A 76 -7.54 -1.82 -2.85
N SER A 77 -8.44 -2.53 -2.14
CA SER A 77 -9.18 -3.67 -2.70
C SER A 77 -10.53 -3.24 -3.31
N HIS A 78 -10.54 -2.60 -4.48
CA HIS A 78 -11.80 -2.06 -5.02
C HIS A 78 -12.15 -2.51 -6.44
N ALA A 79 -13.42 -2.36 -6.80
CA ALA A 79 -13.91 -2.66 -8.14
C ALA A 79 -13.63 -1.45 -9.06
N ILE A 80 -13.01 -1.70 -10.21
CA ILE A 80 -12.71 -0.65 -11.20
C ILE A 80 -13.96 0.08 -11.72
N THR A 81 -15.14 -0.54 -11.56
CA THR A 81 -16.43 0.02 -11.94
C THR A 81 -16.75 1.31 -11.21
N ASP A 82 -16.30 1.47 -9.96
CA ASP A 82 -16.58 2.67 -9.17
C ASP A 82 -15.78 3.86 -9.68
N PHE A 83 -14.57 3.61 -10.17
CA PHE A 83 -13.68 4.63 -10.71
C PHE A 83 -14.28 5.23 -11.99
N LYS A 84 -14.77 4.36 -12.88
CA LYS A 84 -15.38 4.75 -14.16
C LYS A 84 -16.69 5.52 -13.99
N LYS A 85 -17.44 5.28 -12.91
CA LYS A 85 -18.67 6.02 -12.60
C LYS A 85 -18.39 7.46 -12.19
N VAL A 86 -17.34 7.68 -11.40
CA VAL A 86 -16.99 9.00 -10.86
C VAL A 86 -16.18 9.85 -11.83
N LEU A 87 -15.41 9.23 -12.72
CA LEU A 87 -14.62 9.93 -13.74
C LEU A 87 -15.08 9.54 -15.15
N PRO A 88 -16.13 10.18 -15.70
CA PRO A 88 -16.34 10.18 -17.14
C PRO A 88 -15.14 10.86 -17.82
N VAL A 89 -14.61 10.22 -18.86
CA VAL A 89 -13.24 10.34 -19.41
C VAL A 89 -12.85 11.75 -19.94
N ALA A 90 -13.74 12.75 -19.92
CA ALA A 90 -13.54 14.03 -20.60
C ALA A 90 -13.69 15.30 -19.73
N SER A 91 -13.92 15.20 -18.42
CA SER A 91 -14.24 16.37 -17.60
C SER A 91 -13.03 16.88 -16.81
N PRO A 92 -12.64 18.17 -16.92
CA PRO A 92 -11.71 18.77 -15.97
C PRO A 92 -12.34 18.77 -14.58
N GLN A 93 -11.63 18.21 -13.59
CA GLN A 93 -12.12 18.12 -12.21
C GLN A 93 -11.45 19.20 -11.36
N PRO A 94 -12.22 19.91 -10.50
CA PRO A 94 -11.63 20.78 -9.50
C PRO A 94 -10.81 19.95 -8.50
N SER A 95 -9.72 20.52 -8.00
CA SER A 95 -8.88 19.86 -7.00
C SER A 95 -9.65 19.74 -5.68
N ALA A 96 -10.00 18.50 -5.30
CA ALA A 96 -10.68 18.23 -4.03
C ALA A 96 -9.72 18.35 -2.83
N THR A 97 -10.21 18.89 -1.72
CA THR A 97 -9.50 18.86 -0.43
C THR A 97 -9.54 17.44 0.12
N LEU A 98 -8.40 16.90 0.50
CA LEU A 98 -8.27 15.56 1.06
C LEU A 98 -8.03 15.67 2.57
N ASN A 99 -8.62 14.74 3.34
CA ASN A 99 -8.18 14.53 4.72
C ASN A 99 -6.84 13.75 4.76
N GLU A 100 -6.24 13.60 5.94
CA GLU A 100 -4.93 12.95 6.09
C GLU A 100 -4.90 11.51 5.55
N PHE A 101 -5.95 10.71 5.80
CA PHE A 101 -6.03 9.34 5.31
C PHE A 101 -6.18 9.27 3.79
N GLN A 102 -7.02 10.13 3.23
CA GLN A 102 -7.19 10.28 1.80
C GLN A 102 -5.89 10.78 1.13
N ASP A 103 -5.11 11.64 1.78
CA ASP A 103 -3.82 12.08 1.23
C ASP A 103 -2.83 10.91 1.11
N LEU A 104 -2.80 9.99 2.09
CA LEU A 104 -2.02 8.76 1.99
C LEU A 104 -2.46 7.89 0.81
N ALA A 105 -3.77 7.74 0.61
CA ALA A 105 -4.33 7.00 -0.52
C ALA A 105 -4.03 7.68 -1.87
N TYR A 106 -4.05 9.02 -1.93
CA TYR A 106 -3.63 9.78 -3.10
C TYR A 106 -2.15 9.54 -3.44
N ARG A 107 -1.27 9.61 -2.45
CA ARG A 107 0.16 9.32 -2.61
C ARG A 107 0.39 7.87 -3.05
N PHE A 108 -0.40 6.92 -2.54
CA PHE A 108 -0.40 5.53 -3.02
C PHE A 108 -0.69 5.44 -4.52
N TRP A 109 -1.78 6.04 -5.01
CA TRP A 109 -2.13 5.97 -6.43
C TRP A 109 -1.15 6.70 -7.34
N LEU A 110 -0.57 7.82 -6.88
CA LEU A 110 0.54 8.47 -7.57
C LEU A 110 1.77 7.56 -7.67
N SER A 111 2.15 6.90 -6.58
CA SER A 111 3.27 5.96 -6.55
C SER A 111 3.03 4.75 -7.47
N VAL A 112 1.80 4.22 -7.52
CA VAL A 112 1.38 3.19 -8.48
C VAL A 112 1.55 3.68 -9.92
N LYS A 113 1.04 4.88 -10.25
CA LYS A 113 1.17 5.50 -11.57
C LYS A 113 2.64 5.64 -11.95
N LEU A 114 3.44 6.31 -11.13
CA LEU A 114 4.86 6.56 -11.38
C LEU A 114 5.66 5.27 -11.55
N CYS A 115 5.46 4.29 -10.67
CA CYS A 115 6.10 2.97 -10.76
C CYS A 115 5.75 2.29 -12.08
N SER A 116 4.49 2.30 -12.51
CA SER A 116 4.06 1.67 -13.76
C SER A 116 4.53 2.38 -15.04
N HIS A 117 4.96 3.64 -14.95
CA HIS A 117 5.64 4.33 -16.04
C HIS A 117 7.13 4.03 -16.07
N ARG A 118 7.79 3.92 -14.90
CA ARG A 118 9.23 3.63 -14.79
C ARG A 118 9.57 2.15 -14.94
N GLN A 119 8.64 1.27 -14.59
CA GLN A 119 8.80 -0.18 -14.54
C GLN A 119 7.63 -0.88 -15.24
N SER A 120 7.64 -2.21 -15.27
CA SER A 120 6.54 -2.97 -15.87
C SER A 120 5.32 -3.02 -14.96
N ILE A 121 4.13 -3.21 -15.57
CA ILE A 121 2.88 -3.43 -14.84
C ILE A 121 3.03 -4.61 -13.85
N GLY A 122 3.74 -5.67 -14.23
CA GLY A 122 3.98 -6.83 -13.35
C GLY A 122 4.71 -6.46 -12.07
N VAL A 123 5.76 -5.63 -12.16
CA VAL A 123 6.49 -5.14 -10.99
C VAL A 123 5.60 -4.26 -10.12
N THR A 124 4.83 -3.35 -10.72
CA THR A 124 3.90 -2.49 -9.99
C THR A 124 2.82 -3.29 -9.26
N ARG A 125 2.27 -4.34 -9.90
CA ARG A 125 1.29 -5.25 -9.26
C ARG A 125 1.86 -5.87 -7.99
N ILE A 126 3.06 -6.45 -8.07
CA ILE A 126 3.70 -7.12 -6.93
C ILE A 126 4.02 -6.11 -5.82
N ARG A 127 4.55 -4.94 -6.19
CA ARG A 127 4.97 -3.90 -5.24
C ARG A 127 3.80 -3.28 -4.48
N TYR A 128 2.68 -3.00 -5.13
CA TYR A 128 1.55 -2.29 -4.51
C TYR A 128 0.31 -3.18 -4.23
N GLY A 129 0.34 -4.45 -4.64
CA GLY A 129 -0.78 -5.38 -4.46
C GLY A 129 -2.02 -5.04 -5.29
N VAL A 130 -1.86 -4.31 -6.39
CA VAL A 130 -2.98 -3.76 -7.18
C VAL A 130 -3.27 -4.63 -8.40
N LYS A 131 -4.52 -4.72 -8.83
CA LYS A 131 -4.91 -5.43 -10.06
C LYS A 131 -4.39 -4.71 -11.32
N LYS A 132 -4.07 -5.48 -12.36
CA LYS A 132 -3.60 -4.98 -13.66
C LYS A 132 -4.51 -3.87 -14.22
N GLU A 133 -5.82 -4.13 -14.21
CA GLU A 133 -6.85 -3.23 -14.73
C GLU A 133 -6.85 -1.84 -14.05
N HIS A 134 -6.62 -1.78 -12.73
CA HIS A 134 -6.55 -0.50 -12.02
C HIS A 134 -5.30 0.28 -12.38
N ILE A 135 -4.16 -0.41 -12.51
CA ILE A 135 -2.90 0.22 -12.92
C ILE A 135 -3.08 0.83 -14.32
N GLU A 136 -3.61 0.06 -15.27
CA GLU A 136 -3.86 0.55 -16.63
C GLU A 136 -4.82 1.73 -16.69
N TYR A 137 -5.80 1.79 -15.77
CA TYR A 137 -6.72 2.91 -15.67
C TYR A 137 -6.05 4.15 -15.06
N VAL A 138 -5.42 4.01 -13.89
CA VAL A 138 -4.79 5.12 -13.15
C VAL A 138 -3.64 5.74 -13.94
N ARG A 139 -2.92 4.96 -14.75
CA ARG A 139 -1.90 5.47 -15.70
C ARG A 139 -2.40 6.54 -16.65
N LYS A 140 -3.69 6.54 -16.98
CA LYS A 140 -4.31 7.47 -17.94
C LYS A 140 -4.85 8.73 -17.28
N LEU A 141 -4.93 8.74 -15.94
CA LEU A 141 -5.53 9.84 -15.18
C LEU A 141 -4.53 10.97 -14.95
N SER A 142 -5.02 12.21 -14.95
CA SER A 142 -4.27 13.36 -14.41
C SER A 142 -4.24 13.33 -12.88
N ASP A 143 -3.35 14.11 -12.28
CA ASP A 143 -3.21 14.15 -10.82
C ASP A 143 -4.48 14.71 -10.15
N ALA A 144 -5.13 15.68 -10.80
CA ALA A 144 -6.43 16.21 -10.37
C ALA A 144 -7.54 15.13 -10.41
N GLN A 145 -7.52 14.27 -11.44
CA GLN A 145 -8.46 13.15 -11.53
C GLN A 145 -8.20 12.09 -10.45
N ILE A 146 -6.93 11.76 -10.15
CA ILE A 146 -6.59 10.84 -9.06
C ILE A 146 -7.05 11.40 -7.72
N ARG A 147 -6.81 12.69 -7.46
CA ARG A 147 -7.27 13.39 -6.25
C ARG A 147 -8.80 13.36 -6.13
N HIS A 148 -9.52 13.63 -7.20
CA HIS A 148 -10.98 13.56 -7.23
C HIS A 148 -11.48 12.13 -6.96
N LEU A 149 -10.88 11.13 -7.59
CA LEU A 149 -11.20 9.72 -7.38
C LEU A 149 -11.00 9.31 -5.91
N VAL A 150 -9.91 9.73 -5.28
CA VAL A 150 -9.63 9.49 -3.86
C VAL A 150 -10.63 10.20 -2.94
N ALA A 151 -11.03 11.43 -3.26
CA ALA A 151 -11.97 12.18 -2.44
C ALA A 151 -13.39 11.59 -2.43
N HIS A 152 -13.81 10.98 -3.56
CA HIS A 152 -15.21 10.62 -3.80
C HIS A 152 -15.47 9.12 -3.93
N THR A 153 -14.44 8.29 -3.84
CA THR A 153 -14.60 6.83 -3.93
C THR A 153 -13.87 6.13 -2.79
N THR A 154 -14.09 4.83 -2.72
CA THR A 154 -13.34 3.93 -1.86
C THR A 154 -11.85 3.92 -2.17
N ALA A 155 -11.39 4.42 -3.33
CA ALA A 155 -9.98 4.60 -3.63
C ALA A 155 -9.21 5.45 -2.62
N GLY A 156 -9.92 6.27 -1.83
CA GLY A 156 -9.36 7.00 -0.69
C GLY A 156 -9.16 6.18 0.58
N LYS A 157 -9.37 4.85 0.51
CA LYS A 157 -9.16 3.92 1.62
C LYS A 157 -8.01 2.98 1.32
N LEU A 158 -7.21 2.70 2.34
CA LEU A 158 -6.14 1.72 2.33
C LEU A 158 -6.45 0.60 3.33
N GLU A 159 -6.05 -0.61 3.00
CA GLU A 159 -6.16 -1.77 3.87
C GLU A 159 -4.86 -2.55 3.93
N LEU A 160 -4.66 -3.26 5.04
CA LEU A 160 -3.51 -4.13 5.18
C LEU A 160 -3.64 -5.30 4.20
N ARG A 161 -2.62 -5.47 3.35
CA ARG A 161 -2.57 -6.52 2.32
C ARG A 161 -2.22 -7.89 2.90
N PHE A 162 -1.47 -7.90 4.00
CA PHE A 162 -0.92 -9.10 4.62
C PHE A 162 -1.63 -9.39 5.94
N ASP A 163 -1.41 -10.59 6.48
CA ASP A 163 -2.00 -10.96 7.77
C ASP A 163 -1.57 -9.97 8.86
N SER A 164 -2.53 -9.42 9.61
CA SER A 164 -2.27 -8.52 10.73
C SER A 164 -1.33 -9.12 11.78
N GLN A 165 -1.24 -10.45 11.88
CA GLN A 165 -0.26 -11.12 12.74
C GLN A 165 1.20 -10.73 12.46
N LEU A 166 1.50 -10.18 11.28
CA LEU A 166 2.82 -9.61 11.00
C LEU A 166 3.23 -8.62 12.11
N ILE A 167 2.27 -7.84 12.61
CA ILE A 167 2.45 -6.82 13.67
C ILE A 167 3.03 -7.43 14.96
N ASN A 168 2.68 -8.68 15.27
CA ASN A 168 3.15 -9.39 16.47
C ASN A 168 4.66 -9.70 16.44
N GLY A 169 5.30 -9.75 15.26
CA GLY A 169 6.74 -9.96 15.11
C GLY A 169 7.58 -8.67 15.20
N ILE A 170 6.94 -7.51 15.26
CA ILE A 170 7.64 -6.22 15.14
C ILE A 170 8.11 -5.73 16.50
N GLY A 171 9.30 -5.13 16.53
CA GLY A 171 9.92 -4.56 17.74
C GLY A 171 10.69 -5.59 18.57
N ARG A 172 10.68 -6.87 18.17
CA ARG A 172 11.56 -7.92 18.68
C ARG A 172 12.60 -8.23 17.61
N ALA A 173 13.88 -7.95 17.88
CA ALA A 173 14.96 -7.94 16.88
C ALA A 173 15.06 -9.24 16.05
N ASP A 174 14.76 -10.39 16.66
CA ASP A 174 14.82 -11.69 15.98
C ASP A 174 13.56 -12.00 15.13
N LEU A 175 12.41 -11.41 15.46
CA LEU A 175 11.13 -11.67 14.79
C LEU A 175 10.85 -10.70 13.64
N SER A 176 11.58 -9.58 13.54
CA SER A 176 11.43 -8.62 12.44
C SER A 176 11.88 -9.20 11.10
N LYS A 177 13.01 -9.92 11.08
CA LYS A 177 13.48 -10.68 9.91
C LYS A 177 12.49 -11.76 9.51
N GLU A 178 11.90 -12.43 10.48
CA GLU A 178 10.89 -13.47 10.25
C GLU A 178 9.60 -12.88 9.69
N ALA A 179 9.13 -11.75 10.23
CA ALA A 179 7.95 -11.04 9.74
C ALA A 179 8.13 -10.54 8.30
N LEU A 180 9.28 -9.93 7.98
CA LEU A 180 9.63 -9.52 6.61
C LEU A 180 9.73 -10.71 5.65
N SER A 181 10.31 -11.82 6.09
CA SER A 181 10.38 -13.05 5.29
C SER A 181 8.98 -13.61 5.00
N ARG A 182 8.06 -13.57 5.98
CA ARG A 182 6.65 -13.97 5.79
C ARG A 182 5.91 -13.06 4.81
N ILE A 183 6.14 -11.75 4.88
CA ILE A 183 5.60 -10.79 3.92
C ILE A 183 6.10 -11.11 2.51
N GLN A 184 7.41 -11.31 2.34
CA GLN A 184 7.99 -11.67 1.04
C GLN A 184 7.39 -12.98 0.50
N LEU A 185 7.27 -14.01 1.32
CA LEU A 185 6.62 -15.27 0.95
C LEU A 185 5.15 -15.09 0.54
N GLN A 186 4.37 -14.31 1.30
CA GLN A 186 2.98 -13.98 0.96
C GLN A 186 2.88 -13.15 -0.33
N CYS A 187 3.86 -12.27 -0.61
CA CYS A 187 3.95 -11.57 -1.88
C CYS A 187 4.16 -12.52 -3.06
N PHE A 188 5.08 -13.47 -2.92
CA PHE A 188 5.35 -14.46 -3.95
C PHE A 188 4.13 -15.35 -4.21
N ASN A 189 3.50 -15.85 -3.15
CA ASN A 189 2.32 -16.70 -3.30
C ASN A 189 1.12 -15.95 -3.91
N SER A 190 0.86 -14.72 -3.49
CA SER A 190 -0.20 -13.88 -4.08
C SER A 190 0.08 -13.47 -5.53
N SER A 191 1.34 -13.49 -5.97
CA SER A 191 1.71 -13.25 -7.38
C SER A 191 1.51 -14.47 -8.29
N LEU A 192 1.38 -15.67 -7.72
CA LEU A 192 1.17 -16.93 -8.44
C LEU A 192 -0.32 -17.28 -8.61
N GLU A 193 -1.18 -16.77 -7.72
CA GLU A 193 -2.62 -17.06 -7.71
C GLU A 193 -3.48 -16.08 -8.57
N ILE A 194 -2.88 -15.09 -9.27
CA ILE A 194 -3.60 -14.04 -10.05
C ILE A 194 -2.97 -13.72 -11.42
#